data_AF-A0A957EH09-F1
#
_entry.id   AF-A0A957EH09-F1
#
_cell.length_a   1.000
_cell.length_b   1.000
_cell.length_c   1.000
_cell.angle_alpha   90.00
_cell.angle_beta   90.00
_cell.angle_gamma   90.00
#
_symmetry.space_group_name_H-M   'P 1'
#
loop_
_entity.id
_entity.type
_entity.pdbx_description
1 polymer ?
#
loop_
_entity_poly.entity_id
_entity_poly.type
_entity_poly.pdbx_seq_one_letter_code
_entity_poly.pdbx_strand_id
1 'polypeptide(L)' 'MAQTQPDGYLALPATGKGPGILVLHAWWGLNDTIKGVCKRLAAEGFVAFAP' A
#
# COMPACT_ATOMS: atom_id res chain seq x y z
N MET A 1 14.42 -5.51 16.64
CA MET A 1 13.79 -6.64 15.93
C MET A 1 13.68 -6.20 14.47
N ALA A 2 14.36 -6.86 13.53
CA ALA A 2 14.28 -6.47 12.13
C ALA A 2 12.90 -6.87 11.62
N GLN A 3 12.09 -5.88 11.23
CA GLN A 3 10.75 -6.11 10.73
C GLN A 3 10.89 -6.56 9.28
N THR A 4 10.75 -7.87 9.02
CA THR A 4 10.74 -8.38 7.65
C THR A 4 9.52 -7.81 6.95
N GLN A 5 9.74 -6.86 6.04
CA GLN A 5 8.68 -6.35 5.20
C GLN A 5 8.37 -7.42 4.14
N PRO A 6 7.16 -7.96 4.08
CA PRO A 6 6.78 -8.91 3.04
C PRO A 6 6.83 -8.22 1.67
N ASP A 7 7.12 -8.99 0.63
CA ASP A 7 7.10 -8.51 -0.75
C ASP A 7 5.72 -7.91 -1.08
N GLY A 8 5.71 -6.80 -1.80
CA GLY A 8 4.49 -6.06 -2.11
C GLY A 8 4.74 -4.60 -2.48
N TYR A 9 3.67 -3.84 -2.61
CA TYR A 9 3.68 -2.41 -2.89
C TYR A 9 3.25 -1.62 -1.66
N LEU A 10 4.17 -0.80 -1.12
CA LEU A 10 3.89 0.16 -0.05
C LEU A 10 3.80 1.58 -0.63
N ALA A 11 2.67 2.23 -0.41
CA ALA A 11 2.47 3.65 -0.69
C ALA A 11 2.36 4.42 0.63
N LEU A 12 3.22 5.44 0.79
CA LEU A 12 3.24 6.31 1.94
C LEU A 12 2.59 7.65 1.62
N PRO A 13 1.83 8.25 2.55
CA PRO A 13 1.35 9.61 2.41
C PRO A 13 2.53 10.59 2.47
N ALA A 14 2.33 11.84 2.06
CA ALA A 14 3.39 12.86 2.05
C ALA A 14 4.00 13.12 3.45
N THR A 15 3.22 12.89 4.51
CA THR A 15 3.63 12.97 5.92
C THR A 15 4.54 11.81 6.36
N GLY A 16 4.62 10.74 5.55
CA GLY A 16 5.34 9.50 5.85
C GLY A 16 4.68 8.62 6.93
N LYS A 17 3.59 9.07 7.55
CA LYS A 17 2.86 8.36 8.60
C LYS A 17 1.35 8.63 8.51
N GLY A 18 0.56 7.63 8.84
CA GLY A 18 -0.90 7.70 8.82
C GLY A 18 -1.53 6.36 9.20
N PRO A 19 -2.87 6.27 9.24
CA PRO A 19 -3.56 5.01 9.48
C PRO A 19 -3.23 3.99 8.38
N GLY A 20 -3.02 2.73 8.78
CA GLY A 20 -2.66 1.65 7.85
C GLY A 20 -3.88 1.06 7.14
N ILE A 21 -3.75 0.82 5.83
CA ILE A 21 -4.72 0.09 5.01
C ILE A 21 -4.01 -1.05 4.29
N LEU A 22 -4.58 -2.25 4.41
CA LEU A 22 -4.19 -3.42 3.63
C LEU A 22 -5.09 -3.53 2.39
N VAL A 23 -4.50 -3.51 1.20
CA VAL A 23 -5.19 -3.60 -0.08
C VAL A 23 -5.00 -5.01 -0.64
N LEU A 24 -6.08 -5.77 -0.75
CA LEU A 24 -6.03 -7.14 -1.29
C LEU A 24 -6.48 -7.14 -2.75
N HIS A 25 -5.60 -7.61 -3.63
CA HIS A 25 -5.92 -7.77 -5.04
C HIS A 25 -6.64 -9.10 -5.30
N ALA A 26 -7.37 -9.18 -6.42
CA ALA A 26 -7.99 -10.43 -6.86
C ALA A 26 -6.95 -11.40 -7.48
N TRP A 27 -7.41 -12.50 -8.10
CA TRP A 27 -6.58 -13.59 -8.63
C TRP A 27 -5.51 -13.18 -9.65
N TRP A 28 -5.62 -11.98 -10.22
CA TRP A 28 -4.74 -11.39 -11.22
C TRP A 28 -3.44 -10.80 -10.67
N GLY A 29 -3.26 -10.77 -9.35
CA GLY A 29 -2.02 -10.29 -8.74
C GLY A 29 -1.91 -8.77 -8.58
N LEU A 30 -0.75 -8.35 -8.07
CA LEU A 30 -0.35 -6.96 -7.92
C LEU A 30 -0.02 -6.33 -9.29
N ASN A 31 -0.95 -5.54 -9.83
CA ASN A 31 -0.80 -4.82 -11.10
C ASN A 31 -0.92 -3.30 -10.93
N ASP A 32 -0.83 -2.54 -12.02
CA ASP A 32 -0.84 -1.07 -11.98
C ASP A 32 -2.17 -0.49 -11.48
N THR A 33 -3.28 -1.20 -11.67
CA THR A 33 -4.57 -0.82 -11.10
C THR A 33 -4.51 -0.83 -9.58
N ILE A 34 -3.98 -1.91 -8.98
CA ILE A 34 -3.85 -2.05 -7.53
C ILE A 34 -2.87 -1.03 -6.97
N LYS A 35 -1.71 -0.83 -7.62
CA LYS A 35 -0.77 0.23 -7.25
C LYS A 35 -1.42 1.62 -7.33
N GLY A 36 -2.30 1.84 -8.32
CA GLY A 36 -3.08 3.06 -8.46
C GLY A 36 -4.03 3.31 -7.28
N VAL A 37 -4.69 2.26 -6.79
CA VAL A 37 -5.53 2.33 -5.57
C VAL A 37 -4.67 2.70 -4.35
N CYS A 38 -3.54 2.02 -4.14
CA CYS A 38 -2.62 2.35 -3.03
C CYS A 38 -2.15 3.81 -3.08
N LYS A 39 -1.80 4.34 -4.27
CA LYS A 39 -1.40 5.74 -4.45
C LYS A 39 -2.51 6.72 -4.09
N ARG A 40 -3.76 6.43 -4.48
CA ARG A 40 -4.91 7.27 -4.14
C ARG A 40 -5.15 7.30 -2.63
N LEU A 41 -5.09 6.14 -1.97
CA LEU A 41 -5.20 6.05 -0.51
C LEU A 41 -4.08 6.82 0.20
N ALA A 42 -2.85 6.74 -0.33
CA ALA A 42 -1.73 7.52 0.18
C ALA A 42 -1.92 9.03 0.01
N ALA A 43 -2.51 9.48 -1.10
CA ALA A 43 -2.85 10.89 -1.31
C ALA A 43 -3.88 11.41 -0.28
N GLU A 44 -4.77 10.54 0.20
CA GLU A 44 -5.75 10.84 1.26
C GLU A 44 -5.16 10.77 2.69
N GLY A 45 -3.86 10.49 2.84
CA GLY A 45 -3.18 10.47 4.14
C GLY A 45 -3.04 9.09 4.79
N PHE A 46 -3.38 8.01 4.09
CA PHE A 46 -3.24 6.64 4.60
C PHE A 46 -1.90 6.00 4.22
N VAL A 47 -1.41 5.09 5.06
CA VAL A 47 -0.32 4.19 4.69
C VAL A 47 -0.94 2.96 4.05
N ALA A 48 -0.79 2.79 2.74
CA ALA A 48 -1.43 1.69 2.00
C ALA A 48 -0.40 0.63 1.59
N PHE A 49 -0.64 -0.63 1.97
CA PHE A 49 0.19 -1.77 1.57
C PHE A 49 -0.64 -2.79 0.79
N ALA A 50 -0.14 -3.23 -0.35
CA ALA A 50 -0.68 -4.36 -1.10
C ALA A 50 0.38 -5.47 -1.15
N PRO A 51 0.10 -6.68 -0.64
CA PRO A 51 0.95 -7.83 -0.88
C PRO A 51 0.90 -8.25 -2.36
#